data_AF-A0A8H3EWW6-F1
#
_entry.id   AF-A0A8H3EWW6-F1
#
_cell.length_a   1.000
_cell.length_b   1.000
_cell.length_c   1.000
_cell.angle_alpha   90.00
_cell.angle_beta   90.00
_cell.angle_gamma   90.00
#
_symmetry.space_group_name_H-M   'P 1'
#
loop_
_entity.id
_entity.type
_entity.pdbx_description
1 polymer ?
#
loop_
_entity_poly.entity_id
_entity_poly.type
_entity_poly.pdbx_seq_one_letter_code
_entity_poly.pdbx_strand_id
1 'polypeptide(L)'
;MDVAGVVEMNITFLSSITPTDLMRQSLIFSYVDVSVTSTDGAAHDVQLYTDITAQWVSADATAIAEWEYGVTSNASSTTTTKRSFFDSFAPLLDRRQNTNATSSTRDTATSGIAYHKFYRQTQLLWSETDDQTDYGNWYWATDNVAGLTFQSGADTDVRSAFTTSGALANSNDTNFRAINDSYPTFAFAVDLGSVDATSISTLFSLGLTQEQAIQFDGASGNVSVPSLWTSYFSTELDALAFFHTDYATASGLATTFDNQVSDDGMAAGGADFVTIASLTARQAFGGTQLCGTTTAPYLFLKEISSDGNVQTVDVCFPFHPILIYTNPTLLKYLLDPLFINQEAGQYPNMYSMHDLGSAYPNATGHVAGNDEKQPLEECGNMLIMTLAYAQRANDTAYLSQHYHILDQWTQYLIEEALIPADQISTDDFAGALANQTNLAIKGIIGIEAMAVIANLTGNTTTGANYTSIAHDYITEWQVLGIAHDADPPHTTLAYGMNDTHGLLYNLFADRELGLNLVPQSVYDMQSTFYPTVEEEYGVPLDTRHDYAKVDWEMLVAAIASTNTSQMFFSDIATWINETPTNRALTDLYNATGGDYGLIPNLTFTARPVVGGAFGLLALPK
;
A
#
# COMPACT_ATOMS: atom_id res chain seq x y z
N MET A 1 -6.18 -19.53 -19.82
CA MET A 1 -5.49 -19.64 -21.12
C MET A 1 -5.90 -20.95 -21.76
N ASP A 2 -6.50 -20.90 -22.96
CA ASP A 2 -6.82 -22.10 -23.74
C ASP A 2 -5.60 -22.51 -24.59
N VAL A 3 -5.14 -23.74 -24.41
CA VAL A 3 -4.03 -24.33 -25.15
C VAL A 3 -4.59 -25.29 -26.19
N ALA A 4 -4.63 -24.82 -27.43
CA ALA A 4 -5.05 -25.58 -28.61
C ALA A 4 -6.48 -26.18 -28.56
N GLY A 5 -7.35 -25.68 -27.69
CA GLY A 5 -8.73 -26.16 -27.55
C GLY A 5 -8.87 -27.47 -26.79
N VAL A 6 -7.80 -27.95 -26.13
CA VAL A 6 -7.75 -29.27 -25.49
C VAL A 6 -7.38 -29.22 -24.01
N VAL A 7 -6.63 -28.19 -23.60
CA VAL A 7 -6.19 -27.99 -22.21
C VAL A 7 -6.43 -26.54 -21.82
N GLU A 8 -6.99 -26.34 -20.63
CA GLU A 8 -7.12 -25.03 -20.01
C GLU A 8 -6.10 -24.88 -18.87
N MET A 9 -5.43 -23.74 -18.85
CA MET A 9 -4.54 -23.32 -17.77
C MET A 9 -5.13 -22.10 -17.06
N ASN A 10 -5.31 -22.21 -15.75
CA ASN A 10 -5.70 -21.11 -14.87
C ASN A 10 -4.51 -20.74 -13.96
N ILE A 11 -4.11 -19.46 -13.99
CA ILE A 11 -2.97 -18.92 -13.26
C ILE A 11 -3.50 -17.96 -12.19
N THR A 12 -3.29 -18.30 -10.93
CA THR A 12 -3.73 -17.51 -9.77
C THR A 12 -2.54 -16.82 -9.13
N PHE A 13 -2.51 -15.49 -9.14
CA PHE A 13 -1.56 -14.68 -8.39
C PHE A 13 -2.14 -14.34 -7.01
N LEU A 14 -1.36 -14.57 -5.96
CA LEU A 14 -1.81 -14.28 -4.59
C LEU A 14 -0.72 -13.58 -3.78
N SER A 15 -1.01 -12.34 -3.42
CA SER A 15 -0.29 -11.57 -2.39
C SER A 15 -1.29 -11.32 -1.25
N SER A 16 -1.13 -12.03 -0.13
CA SER A 16 -2.10 -11.99 0.97
C SER A 16 -1.92 -10.74 1.83
N ILE A 17 -3.02 -10.07 2.17
CA ILE A 17 -3.05 -9.02 3.20
C ILE A 17 -3.48 -9.67 4.52
N THR A 18 -2.63 -9.58 5.52
CA THR A 18 -2.80 -10.19 6.85
C THR A 18 -2.53 -9.16 7.94
N PRO A 19 -3.37 -8.11 8.05
CA PRO A 19 -3.05 -6.90 8.82
C PRO A 19 -2.95 -7.16 10.34
N THR A 20 -3.50 -8.28 10.82
CA THR A 20 -3.46 -8.71 12.22
C THR A 20 -2.41 -9.80 12.49
N ASP A 21 -1.69 -10.29 11.47
CA ASP A 21 -0.62 -11.28 11.59
C ASP A 21 0.67 -10.70 11.02
N LEU A 22 1.42 -9.99 11.88
CA LEU A 22 2.65 -9.31 11.49
C LEU A 22 3.74 -10.27 10.98
N MET A 23 3.71 -11.56 11.34
CA MET A 23 4.66 -12.53 10.82
C MET A 23 4.41 -12.74 9.33
N ARG A 24 3.17 -13.05 8.94
CA ARG A 24 2.79 -13.24 7.54
C ARG A 24 2.90 -11.94 6.74
N GLN A 25 2.39 -10.84 7.29
CA GLN A 25 2.42 -9.53 6.62
C GLN A 25 3.86 -9.03 6.36
N SER A 26 4.84 -9.45 7.18
CA SER A 26 6.24 -9.03 7.00
C SER A 26 6.99 -9.76 5.88
N LEU A 27 6.40 -10.80 5.29
CA LEU A 27 7.02 -11.57 4.21
C LEU A 27 6.73 -10.89 2.87
N ILE A 28 7.79 -10.40 2.20
CA ILE A 28 7.72 -9.79 0.85
C ILE A 28 7.72 -10.91 -0.19
N PHE A 29 6.62 -11.68 -0.22
CA PHE A 29 6.47 -12.85 -1.07
C PHE A 29 5.09 -12.86 -1.72
N SER A 30 4.97 -13.57 -2.84
CA SER A 30 3.73 -13.81 -3.56
C SER A 30 3.71 -15.22 -4.13
N TYR A 31 2.52 -15.80 -4.21
CA TYR A 31 2.30 -17.11 -4.83
C TYR A 31 1.87 -16.96 -6.28
N VAL A 32 2.24 -17.96 -7.08
CA VAL A 32 1.66 -18.21 -8.40
C VAL A 32 1.23 -19.67 -8.41
N ASP A 33 -0.08 -19.94 -8.39
CA ASP A 33 -0.63 -21.29 -8.57
C ASP A 33 -1.05 -21.48 -10.02
N VAL A 34 -0.51 -22.50 -10.67
CA VAL A 34 -0.83 -22.85 -12.05
C VAL A 34 -1.60 -24.16 -12.04
N SER A 35 -2.89 -24.09 -12.34
CA SER A 35 -3.78 -25.24 -12.45
C SER A 35 -4.06 -25.57 -13.92
N VAL A 36 -3.99 -26.85 -14.26
CA VAL A 36 -4.14 -27.35 -15.63
C VAL A 36 -5.18 -28.46 -15.67
N THR A 37 -6.16 -28.35 -16.57
CA THR A 37 -7.24 -29.33 -16.74
C THR A 37 -7.50 -29.58 -18.23
N SER A 38 -7.82 -30.82 -18.61
CA SER A 38 -8.32 -31.12 -19.96
C SER A 38 -9.75 -30.64 -20.17
N THR A 39 -10.02 -30.02 -21.31
CA THR A 39 -11.34 -29.46 -21.66
C THR A 39 -12.08 -30.27 -22.74
N ASP A 40 -11.41 -31.21 -23.42
CA ASP A 40 -12.00 -32.02 -24.50
C ASP A 40 -12.45 -33.42 -24.06
N GLY A 41 -12.23 -33.77 -22.79
CA GLY A 41 -12.58 -35.07 -22.21
C GLY A 41 -11.60 -36.20 -22.56
N ALA A 42 -10.51 -35.91 -23.26
CA ALA A 42 -9.37 -36.81 -23.43
C ALA A 42 -8.25 -36.49 -22.42
N ALA A 43 -7.37 -37.46 -22.17
CA ALA A 43 -6.18 -37.23 -21.36
C ALA A 43 -5.03 -36.76 -22.26
N HIS A 44 -4.28 -35.75 -21.83
CA HIS A 44 -3.16 -35.17 -22.57
C HIS A 44 -1.89 -35.19 -21.74
N ASP A 45 -0.76 -35.54 -22.36
CA ASP A 45 0.53 -35.41 -21.70
C ASP A 45 0.95 -33.93 -21.72
N VAL A 46 1.15 -33.34 -20.53
CA VAL A 46 1.41 -31.91 -20.39
C VAL A 46 2.72 -31.64 -19.66
N GLN A 47 3.54 -30.74 -20.22
CA GLN A 47 4.70 -30.15 -19.56
C GLN A 47 4.44 -28.67 -19.30
N LEU A 48 4.66 -28.24 -18.06
CA LEU A 48 4.55 -26.85 -17.64
C LEU A 48 5.94 -26.22 -17.59
N TYR A 49 6.10 -25.03 -18.20
CA TYR A 49 7.33 -24.24 -18.14
C TYR A 49 7.06 -22.88 -17.54
N THR A 50 8.01 -22.39 -16.74
CA THR A 50 8.01 -21.02 -16.24
C THR A 50 9.44 -20.53 -16.02
N ASP A 51 9.68 -19.25 -16.29
CA ASP A 51 10.96 -18.60 -16.04
C ASP A 51 10.80 -17.20 -15.45
N ILE A 52 11.87 -16.76 -14.80
CA ILE A 52 12.07 -15.38 -14.34
C ILE A 52 13.47 -14.94 -14.75
N THR A 53 13.65 -13.65 -15.02
CA THR A 53 14.94 -13.09 -15.45
C THR A 53 15.60 -12.29 -14.34
N ALA A 54 16.91 -12.05 -14.48
CA ALA A 54 17.65 -11.19 -13.57
C ALA A 54 17.22 -9.70 -13.60
N GLN A 55 16.23 -9.31 -14.41
CA GLN A 55 15.69 -7.93 -14.41
C GLN A 55 15.02 -7.57 -13.07
N TRP A 56 14.61 -8.56 -12.29
CA TRP A 56 14.12 -8.35 -10.93
C TRP A 56 15.20 -7.92 -9.94
N VAL A 57 16.48 -8.08 -10.28
CA VAL A 57 17.61 -7.77 -9.38
C VAL A 57 17.83 -6.28 -9.20
N SER A 58 17.69 -5.49 -10.27
CA SER A 58 17.94 -4.05 -10.30
C SER A 58 17.44 -3.48 -11.63
N ALA A 59 17.03 -2.22 -11.62
CA ALA A 59 16.70 -1.49 -12.83
C ALA A 59 17.96 -1.06 -13.62
N ASP A 60 19.13 -1.04 -12.98
CA ASP A 60 20.41 -0.89 -13.69
C ASP A 60 20.72 -2.18 -14.46
N ALA A 61 20.32 -2.19 -15.74
CA ALA A 61 20.51 -3.34 -16.61
C ALA A 61 22.00 -3.71 -16.85
N THR A 62 22.95 -2.85 -16.46
CA THR A 62 24.39 -3.11 -16.54
C THR A 62 24.94 -3.79 -15.28
N ALA A 63 24.16 -3.85 -14.20
CA ALA A 63 24.55 -4.52 -12.96
C ALA A 63 24.76 -6.02 -13.21
N ILE A 64 25.81 -6.57 -12.59
CA ILE A 64 26.11 -8.01 -12.66
C ILE A 64 25.18 -8.73 -11.69
N ALA A 65 24.40 -9.69 -12.22
CA ALA A 65 23.60 -10.60 -11.42
C ALA A 65 24.41 -11.85 -11.07
N GLU A 66 24.21 -12.34 -9.86
CA GLU A 66 24.75 -13.59 -9.34
C GLU A 66 23.59 -14.48 -8.90
N TRP A 67 23.75 -15.79 -9.02
CA TRP A 67 22.66 -16.73 -8.74
C TRP A 67 23.15 -18.12 -8.33
N GLU A 68 22.26 -18.86 -7.69
CA GLU A 68 22.44 -20.25 -7.36
C GLU A 68 21.12 -21.02 -7.42
N TYR A 69 21.22 -22.33 -7.59
CA TYR A 69 20.10 -23.26 -7.47
C TYR A 69 20.27 -24.10 -6.20
N GLY A 70 19.18 -24.32 -5.47
CA GLY A 70 19.18 -25.16 -4.29
C GLY A 70 17.86 -25.88 -4.06
N VAL A 71 17.89 -26.80 -3.09
CA VAL A 71 16.70 -27.45 -2.56
C VAL A 71 16.76 -27.34 -1.05
N THR A 72 15.70 -26.84 -0.41
CA THR A 72 15.63 -26.80 1.05
C THR A 72 15.74 -28.21 1.62
N SER A 73 16.55 -28.44 2.66
CA SER A 73 16.54 -29.72 3.37
C SER A 73 15.14 -30.02 3.88
N ASN A 74 14.68 -31.28 3.84
CA ASN A 74 13.42 -31.67 4.46
C ASN A 74 13.31 -31.10 5.87
N ALA A 75 12.49 -30.08 6.04
CA ALA A 75 11.93 -29.75 7.32
C ALA A 75 11.02 -30.92 7.71
N SER A 76 11.60 -32.00 8.20
CA SER A 76 10.88 -32.87 9.13
C SER A 76 10.40 -31.92 10.21
N SER A 77 9.07 -31.80 10.35
CA SER A 77 8.39 -30.96 11.32
C SER A 77 8.97 -31.13 12.72
N THR A 78 10.04 -30.42 13.05
CA THR A 78 10.39 -30.14 14.44
C THR A 78 9.63 -28.88 14.79
N THR A 79 8.36 -29.07 15.13
CA THR A 79 7.58 -28.14 15.93
C THR A 79 8.34 -27.95 17.24
N THR A 80 9.32 -27.04 17.24
CA THR A 80 9.82 -26.50 18.50
C THR A 80 8.73 -25.57 18.97
N THR A 81 7.81 -26.10 19.77
CA THR A 81 6.87 -25.30 20.55
C THR A 81 7.65 -24.33 21.43
N LYS A 82 7.97 -23.14 20.90
CA LYS A 82 7.93 -21.92 21.70
C LYS A 82 6.46 -21.65 21.90
N ARG A 83 5.95 -21.98 23.09
CA ARG A 83 4.57 -21.63 23.48
C ARG A 83 4.40 -20.12 23.32
N SER A 84 3.64 -19.73 22.30
CA SER A 84 2.94 -18.46 22.27
C SER A 84 1.98 -18.43 23.46
N PHE A 85 2.01 -17.35 24.23
CA PHE A 85 1.24 -17.18 25.46
C PHE A 85 -0.20 -16.70 25.20
N PHE A 86 -0.66 -16.69 23.94
CA PHE A 86 -1.91 -16.03 23.53
C PHE A 86 -3.11 -16.95 23.22
N ASP A 87 -3.00 -18.27 23.37
CA ASP A 87 -4.16 -19.16 23.27
C ASP A 87 -4.97 -19.21 24.58
N SER A 88 -5.64 -18.10 24.88
CA SER A 88 -6.84 -18.15 25.71
C SER A 88 -7.82 -17.13 25.16
N PHE A 89 -8.75 -17.55 24.30
CA PHE A 89 -10.15 -17.11 24.20
C PHE A 89 -10.76 -17.57 22.86
N ALA A 90 -11.21 -18.83 22.78
CA ALA A 90 -12.29 -19.24 21.88
C ALA A 90 -12.91 -20.57 22.38
N PRO A 91 -14.25 -20.71 22.43
CA PRO A 91 -14.90 -21.87 23.00
C PRO A 91 -14.98 -23.08 22.05
N LEU A 92 -14.87 -24.25 22.67
CA LEU A 92 -15.00 -25.59 22.10
C LEU A 92 -16.31 -25.81 21.32
N LEU A 93 -16.18 -26.22 20.06
CA LEU A 93 -17.22 -26.99 19.37
C LEU A 93 -16.60 -28.24 18.72
N ASP A 94 -17.00 -29.38 19.27
CA ASP A 94 -16.83 -30.73 18.74
C ASP A 94 -17.67 -30.92 17.48
N ARG A 95 -17.05 -31.37 16.38
CA ARG A 95 -17.72 -32.33 15.49
C ARG A 95 -16.74 -33.12 14.62
N ARG A 96 -16.76 -34.43 14.84
CA ARG A 96 -16.14 -35.50 14.05
C ARG A 96 -16.74 -35.61 12.63
N GLN A 97 -15.88 -35.91 11.65
CA GLN A 97 -16.09 -36.78 10.47
C GLN A 97 -14.75 -36.79 9.70
N ASN A 98 -13.87 -37.80 9.77
CA ASN A 98 -13.87 -39.11 9.11
C ASN A 98 -14.27 -39.12 7.62
N THR A 99 -13.28 -38.95 6.73
CA THR A 99 -13.25 -39.57 5.39
C THR A 99 -11.83 -39.99 5.05
N ASN A 100 -11.64 -41.30 4.90
CA ASN A 100 -10.44 -41.95 4.38
C ASN A 100 -10.19 -41.51 2.93
N ALA A 101 -9.07 -40.84 2.66
CA ALA A 101 -8.48 -40.74 1.34
C ALA A 101 -7.34 -41.76 1.25
N THR A 102 -7.48 -42.69 0.31
CA THR A 102 -6.53 -43.76 0.01
C THR A 102 -5.22 -43.20 -0.53
N SER A 103 -4.16 -43.35 0.27
CA SER A 103 -2.76 -43.16 -0.12
C SER A 103 -2.39 -44.19 -1.20
N SER A 104 -2.22 -43.73 -2.45
CA SER A 104 -1.50 -44.47 -3.48
C SER A 104 -0.01 -44.19 -3.33
N THR A 105 0.76 -45.25 -3.09
CA THR A 105 2.21 -45.26 -3.01
C THR A 105 2.84 -44.73 -4.32
N ARG A 106 3.43 -43.53 -4.29
CA ARG A 106 4.41 -43.11 -5.29
C ARG A 106 5.82 -43.42 -4.80
N ASP A 107 6.58 -44.00 -5.71
CA ASP A 107 8.00 -44.27 -5.64
C ASP A 107 8.82 -43.06 -5.18
N THR A 108 9.93 -43.36 -4.51
CA THR A 108 10.99 -42.48 -3.99
C THR A 108 11.00 -41.05 -4.54
N ALA A 109 10.28 -40.14 -3.88
CA ALA A 109 10.24 -38.73 -4.25
C ALA A 109 11.36 -37.95 -3.56
N THR A 110 12.14 -37.24 -4.38
CA THR A 110 12.82 -35.99 -4.02
C THR A 110 11.88 -35.14 -3.16
N SER A 111 12.40 -34.57 -2.08
CA SER A 111 11.58 -33.95 -1.04
C SER A 111 12.21 -32.62 -0.64
N GLY A 112 11.39 -31.58 -0.50
CA GLY A 112 11.82 -30.21 -0.24
C GLY A 112 11.30 -29.22 -1.29
N ILE A 113 11.73 -27.98 -1.18
CA ILE A 113 11.36 -26.88 -2.08
C ILE A 113 12.60 -26.56 -2.92
N ALA A 114 12.49 -26.70 -4.23
CA ALA A 114 13.50 -26.29 -5.19
C ALA A 114 13.42 -24.77 -5.39
N TYR A 115 14.56 -24.09 -5.47
CA TYR A 115 14.60 -22.66 -5.68
C TYR A 115 15.78 -22.22 -6.55
N HIS A 116 15.54 -21.17 -7.33
CA HIS A 116 16.59 -20.30 -7.84
C HIS A 116 16.68 -19.10 -6.90
N LYS A 117 17.88 -18.84 -6.38
CA LYS A 117 18.20 -17.61 -5.67
C LYS A 117 19.02 -16.73 -6.60
N PHE A 118 18.67 -15.47 -6.74
CA PHE A 118 19.38 -14.54 -7.63
C PHE A 118 19.37 -13.13 -7.07
N TYR A 119 20.46 -12.40 -7.28
CA TYR A 119 20.72 -11.14 -6.60
C TYR A 119 21.79 -10.33 -7.32
N ARG A 120 21.96 -9.07 -6.91
CA ARG A 120 23.03 -8.21 -7.45
C ARG A 120 24.35 -8.65 -6.85
N GLN A 121 25.33 -8.98 -7.68
CA GLN A 121 26.65 -9.43 -7.22
C GLN A 121 27.29 -8.42 -6.26
N THR A 122 27.21 -7.13 -6.62
CA THR A 122 27.59 -6.02 -5.75
C THR A 122 26.33 -5.44 -5.13
N GLN A 123 25.95 -5.93 -3.96
CA GLN A 123 24.83 -5.40 -3.17
C GLN A 123 25.11 -3.95 -2.76
N LEU A 124 24.25 -3.01 -3.16
CA LEU A 124 24.35 -1.61 -2.75
C LEU A 124 23.23 -1.30 -1.76
N LEU A 125 23.51 -1.52 -0.47
CA LEU A 125 22.59 -1.16 0.60
C LEU A 125 22.23 0.32 0.52
N TRP A 126 20.97 0.62 0.82
CA TRP A 126 20.45 2.00 0.92
C TRP A 126 20.42 2.76 -0.40
N SER A 127 20.45 2.03 -1.51
CA SER A 127 20.32 2.60 -2.84
C SER A 127 19.18 1.96 -3.62
N GLU A 128 18.73 2.69 -4.62
CA GLU A 128 17.77 2.25 -5.62
C GLU A 128 18.10 2.85 -6.98
N THR A 129 17.59 2.20 -8.02
CA THR A 129 17.60 2.68 -9.40
C THR A 129 16.18 2.53 -9.95
N ASP A 130 15.62 3.57 -10.56
CA ASP A 130 14.25 3.61 -11.13
C ASP A 130 13.20 2.95 -10.23
N ASP A 131 13.09 3.47 -9.01
CA ASP A 131 12.19 2.99 -7.96
C ASP A 131 12.43 1.58 -7.38
N GLN A 132 13.47 0.88 -7.80
CA GLN A 132 13.78 -0.48 -7.37
C GLN A 132 15.05 -0.52 -6.50
N THR A 133 14.95 -1.10 -5.30
CA THR A 133 16.09 -1.25 -4.41
C THR A 133 17.19 -2.10 -5.03
N ASP A 134 18.43 -1.68 -4.82
CA ASP A 134 19.62 -2.21 -5.49
C ASP A 134 20.35 -3.32 -4.70
N TYR A 135 19.60 -3.97 -3.80
CA TYR A 135 20.06 -4.99 -2.86
C TYR A 135 18.89 -5.87 -2.38
N GLY A 136 19.22 -7.04 -1.84
CA GLY A 136 18.31 -8.11 -1.47
C GLY A 136 18.54 -9.38 -2.30
N ASN A 137 17.95 -10.47 -1.83
CA ASN A 137 17.98 -11.77 -2.49
C ASN A 137 16.58 -12.12 -3.00
N TRP A 138 16.45 -12.37 -4.29
CA TRP A 138 15.22 -12.88 -4.86
C TRP A 138 15.21 -14.41 -4.87
N TYR A 139 14.02 -14.96 -4.68
CA TYR A 139 13.75 -16.38 -4.73
C TYR A 139 12.63 -16.67 -5.72
N TRP A 140 12.88 -17.63 -6.60
CA TRP A 140 11.86 -18.26 -7.43
C TRP A 140 11.83 -19.75 -7.12
N ALA A 141 10.74 -20.24 -6.56
CA ALA A 141 10.70 -21.55 -5.92
C ALA A 141 9.44 -22.38 -6.27
N THR A 142 9.56 -23.70 -6.17
CA THR A 142 8.47 -24.68 -6.37
C THR A 142 8.78 -25.99 -5.63
N ASP A 143 7.81 -26.90 -5.57
CA ASP A 143 8.00 -28.23 -4.98
C ASP A 143 9.05 -29.05 -5.77
N ASN A 144 10.01 -29.66 -5.05
CA ASN A 144 11.01 -30.53 -5.65
C ASN A 144 10.45 -31.93 -5.96
N VAL A 145 9.69 -32.06 -7.03
CA VAL A 145 9.03 -33.32 -7.44
C VAL A 145 9.84 -34.12 -8.46
N ALA A 146 9.53 -35.40 -8.64
CA ALA A 146 10.26 -36.28 -9.56
C ALA A 146 10.24 -35.83 -11.04
N GLY A 147 9.17 -35.14 -11.45
CA GLY A 147 9.01 -34.58 -12.81
C GLY A 147 9.59 -33.16 -12.97
N LEU A 148 10.22 -32.61 -11.93
CA LEU A 148 10.82 -31.28 -11.98
C LEU A 148 12.19 -31.35 -12.68
N THR A 149 12.39 -30.42 -13.60
CA THR A 149 13.71 -30.08 -14.13
C THR A 149 13.95 -28.58 -14.01
N PHE A 150 15.21 -28.18 -13.90
CA PHE A 150 15.58 -26.77 -13.72
C PHE A 150 16.72 -26.38 -14.65
N GLN A 151 16.84 -25.09 -14.93
CA GLN A 151 18.00 -24.54 -15.63
C GLN A 151 18.18 -23.06 -15.33
N SER A 152 19.43 -22.64 -15.11
CA SER A 152 19.84 -21.23 -15.22
C SER A 152 20.77 -21.04 -16.41
N GLY A 153 20.73 -19.87 -17.05
CA GLY A 153 21.56 -19.54 -18.20
C GLY A 153 20.99 -18.42 -19.06
N ALA A 154 21.45 -18.30 -20.32
CA ALA A 154 20.92 -17.32 -21.26
C ALA A 154 19.48 -17.65 -21.66
N ASP A 155 18.62 -16.65 -21.71
CA ASP A 155 17.19 -16.77 -22.04
C ASP A 155 16.92 -17.60 -23.31
N THR A 156 17.69 -17.38 -24.38
CA THR A 156 17.54 -18.12 -25.63
C THR A 156 17.85 -19.60 -25.47
N ASP A 157 18.85 -19.95 -24.67
CA ASP A 157 19.28 -21.34 -24.49
C ASP A 157 18.32 -22.09 -23.56
N VAL A 158 17.90 -21.44 -22.47
CA VAL A 158 16.97 -22.00 -21.49
C VAL A 158 15.60 -22.27 -22.11
N ARG A 159 15.03 -21.29 -22.82
CA ARG A 159 13.74 -21.43 -23.51
C ARG A 159 13.81 -22.43 -24.67
N SER A 160 14.95 -22.48 -25.38
CA SER A 160 15.18 -23.48 -26.44
C SER A 160 15.26 -24.91 -25.90
N ALA A 161 15.85 -25.12 -24.72
CA ALA A 161 15.91 -26.44 -24.10
C ALA A 161 14.51 -27.02 -23.86
N PHE A 162 13.60 -26.20 -23.30
CA PHE A 162 12.22 -26.61 -23.07
C PHE A 162 11.46 -26.85 -24.38
N THR A 163 11.49 -25.90 -25.31
CA THR A 163 10.75 -26.04 -26.59
C THR A 163 11.25 -27.21 -27.45
N THR A 164 12.50 -27.66 -27.26
CA THR A 164 13.06 -28.81 -27.98
C THR A 164 12.72 -30.14 -27.34
N SER A 165 12.69 -30.20 -26.00
CA SER A 165 12.69 -31.48 -25.28
C SER A 165 11.53 -31.69 -24.30
N GLY A 166 10.72 -30.65 -24.04
CA GLY A 166 9.70 -30.63 -22.99
C GLY A 166 10.28 -30.60 -21.57
N ALA A 167 11.60 -30.50 -21.42
CA ALA A 167 12.32 -30.53 -20.16
C ALA A 167 13.52 -29.57 -20.17
N LEU A 168 14.15 -29.40 -19.01
CA LEU A 168 15.35 -28.59 -18.83
C LEU A 168 16.58 -29.44 -18.54
N ALA A 169 17.77 -28.85 -18.70
CA ALA A 169 19.04 -29.57 -18.65
C ALA A 169 19.49 -30.01 -17.25
N ASN A 170 18.77 -29.63 -16.18
CA ASN A 170 19.20 -29.81 -14.78
C ASN A 170 20.58 -29.23 -14.52
N SER A 171 20.81 -28.01 -15.01
CA SER A 171 22.09 -27.33 -14.95
C SER A 171 21.98 -25.97 -14.30
N ASN A 172 22.95 -25.65 -13.45
CA ASN A 172 23.15 -24.30 -12.94
C ASN A 172 24.32 -23.66 -13.69
N ASP A 173 24.06 -22.63 -14.48
CA ASP A 173 25.12 -21.81 -15.07
C ASP A 173 25.87 -21.06 -13.96
N THR A 174 27.19 -20.94 -14.11
CA THR A 174 28.08 -20.26 -13.16
C THR A 174 28.77 -19.04 -13.77
N ASN A 175 28.41 -18.67 -15.01
CA ASN A 175 28.94 -17.50 -15.70
C ASN A 175 28.08 -16.27 -15.39
N PHE A 176 28.27 -15.71 -14.19
CA PHE A 176 27.63 -14.48 -13.75
C PHE A 176 27.97 -13.32 -14.68
N ARG A 177 26.96 -12.51 -15.01
CA ARG A 177 27.03 -11.50 -16.08
C ARG A 177 26.04 -10.37 -15.85
N ALA A 178 26.16 -9.31 -16.63
CA ALA A 178 25.23 -8.18 -16.58
C ALA A 178 23.80 -8.61 -16.92
N ILE A 179 22.80 -7.96 -16.33
CA ILE A 179 21.37 -8.24 -16.58
C ILE A 179 21.03 -8.19 -18.07
N ASN A 180 21.62 -7.25 -18.82
CA ASN A 180 21.43 -7.09 -20.26
C ASN A 180 22.38 -7.91 -21.15
N ASP A 181 23.29 -8.70 -20.59
CA ASP A 181 24.16 -9.59 -21.36
C ASP A 181 23.57 -10.99 -21.37
N SER A 182 23.02 -11.40 -22.53
CA SER A 182 22.45 -12.73 -22.71
C SER A 182 21.49 -13.11 -21.57
N TYR A 183 20.50 -12.23 -21.34
CA TYR A 183 19.56 -12.20 -20.21
C TYR A 183 19.58 -13.44 -19.31
N PRO A 184 20.22 -13.33 -18.12
CA PRO A 184 20.22 -14.42 -17.16
C PRO A 184 18.78 -14.79 -16.78
N THR A 185 18.45 -16.07 -16.97
CA THR A 185 17.11 -16.62 -16.83
C THR A 185 17.15 -17.83 -15.91
N PHE A 186 16.14 -17.95 -15.04
CA PHE A 186 16.01 -18.95 -14.00
C PHE A 186 14.70 -19.70 -14.18
N ALA A 187 14.78 -20.93 -14.69
CA ALA A 187 13.61 -21.66 -15.17
C ALA A 187 13.35 -22.96 -14.41
N PHE A 188 12.06 -23.30 -14.35
CA PHE A 188 11.54 -24.61 -13.98
C PHE A 188 10.71 -25.18 -15.13
N ALA A 189 10.80 -26.49 -15.31
CA ALA A 189 9.86 -27.26 -16.10
C ALA A 189 9.36 -28.46 -15.30
N VAL A 190 8.05 -28.64 -15.25
CA VAL A 190 7.38 -29.71 -14.50
C VAL A 190 6.62 -30.60 -15.48
N ASP A 191 7.00 -31.88 -15.53
CA ASP A 191 6.20 -32.90 -16.21
C ASP A 191 4.97 -33.25 -15.37
N LEU A 192 3.80 -32.78 -15.81
CA LEU A 192 2.52 -33.06 -15.16
C LEU A 192 2.00 -34.46 -15.51
N GLY A 193 2.62 -35.12 -16.49
CA GLY A 193 2.15 -36.39 -17.04
C GLY A 193 0.80 -36.23 -17.73
N SER A 194 -0.03 -37.27 -17.62
CA SER A 194 -1.33 -37.33 -18.26
C SER A 194 -2.38 -36.55 -17.46
N VAL A 195 -2.81 -35.41 -17.97
CA VAL A 195 -3.85 -34.53 -17.42
C VAL A 195 -5.19 -34.86 -18.08
N ASP A 196 -6.17 -35.25 -17.27
CA ASP A 196 -7.56 -35.45 -17.70
C ASP A 196 -8.48 -34.34 -17.17
N ALA A 197 -9.77 -34.62 -16.97
CA ALA A 197 -10.72 -33.66 -16.40
C ALA A 197 -10.43 -33.31 -14.91
N THR A 198 -9.46 -33.98 -14.28
CA THR A 198 -8.98 -33.70 -12.93
C THR A 198 -7.85 -32.67 -13.00
N SER A 199 -8.07 -31.50 -12.43
CA SER A 199 -7.06 -30.44 -12.38
C SER A 199 -5.79 -30.88 -11.64
N ILE A 200 -4.63 -30.61 -12.23
CA ILE A 200 -3.31 -30.73 -11.59
C ILE A 200 -2.77 -29.31 -11.37
N SER A 201 -2.41 -28.99 -10.12
CA SER A 201 -1.82 -27.70 -9.75
C SER A 201 -0.32 -27.81 -9.49
N THR A 202 0.41 -26.78 -9.90
CA THR A 202 1.81 -26.54 -9.54
C THR A 202 1.93 -25.18 -8.88
N LEU A 203 2.41 -25.17 -7.63
CA LEU A 203 2.60 -23.95 -6.87
C LEU A 203 4.02 -23.40 -7.08
N PHE A 204 4.10 -22.09 -7.29
CA PHE A 204 5.35 -21.34 -7.27
C PHE A 204 5.30 -20.23 -6.22
N SER A 205 6.48 -19.84 -5.74
CA SER A 205 6.65 -18.69 -4.85
C SER A 205 7.73 -17.77 -5.39
N LEU A 206 7.40 -16.48 -5.45
CA LEU A 206 8.32 -15.39 -5.73
C LEU A 206 8.49 -14.56 -4.46
N GLY A 207 9.72 -14.24 -4.08
CA GLY A 207 9.92 -13.31 -2.96
C GLY A 207 11.26 -12.64 -2.93
N LEU A 208 11.30 -11.52 -2.20
CA LEU A 208 12.47 -10.72 -1.93
C LEU A 208 12.80 -10.81 -0.45
N THR A 209 14.03 -11.16 -0.11
CA THR A 209 14.55 -11.09 1.26
C THR A 209 15.61 -10.01 1.38
N GLN A 210 15.41 -9.13 2.35
CA GLN A 210 16.38 -8.13 2.78
C GLN A 210 16.52 -8.25 4.29
N GLU A 211 17.69 -8.66 4.80
CA GLU A 211 17.89 -8.75 6.25
C GLU A 211 17.87 -7.36 6.90
N GLN A 212 18.39 -6.37 6.19
CA GLN A 212 18.42 -4.96 6.55
C GLN A 212 17.52 -4.22 5.56
N ALA A 213 16.44 -3.61 6.04
CA ALA A 213 15.38 -3.08 5.19
C ALA A 213 15.55 -1.59 4.86
N ILE A 214 16.03 -0.83 5.85
CA ILE A 214 16.09 0.63 5.75
C ILE A 214 17.13 1.20 6.70
N GLN A 215 17.77 2.29 6.30
CA GLN A 215 18.50 3.13 7.26
C GLN A 215 17.57 4.21 7.82
N PHE A 216 17.60 4.39 9.14
CA PHE A 216 16.70 5.25 9.88
C PHE A 216 17.47 6.10 10.89
N ASP A 217 17.22 7.41 10.91
CA ASP A 217 17.79 8.32 11.91
C ASP A 217 16.75 8.69 12.97
N GLY A 218 17.17 8.63 14.23
CA GLY A 218 16.36 8.99 15.40
C GLY A 218 17.24 9.47 16.54
N ALA A 219 16.76 9.41 17.79
CA ALA A 219 17.49 9.95 18.94
C ALA A 219 18.90 9.35 19.16
N SER A 220 19.17 8.14 18.65
CA SER A 220 20.47 7.46 18.78
C SER A 220 21.39 7.65 17.57
N GLY A 221 20.99 8.49 16.60
CA GLY A 221 21.66 8.63 15.32
C GLY A 221 21.21 7.59 14.30
N ASN A 222 21.81 7.65 13.12
CA ASN A 222 21.51 6.78 11.99
C ASN A 222 21.83 5.31 12.30
N VAL A 223 20.84 4.43 12.12
CA VAL A 223 20.94 3.00 12.34
C VAL A 223 20.35 2.23 11.17
N SER A 224 20.84 1.01 10.96
CA SER A 224 20.20 0.04 10.08
C SER A 224 19.05 -0.66 10.81
N VAL A 225 17.88 -0.69 10.18
CA VAL A 225 16.68 -1.35 10.72
C VAL A 225 16.47 -2.66 9.96
N PRO A 226 16.35 -3.80 10.66
CA PRO A 226 16.10 -5.08 10.01
C PRO A 226 14.69 -5.16 9.42
N SER A 227 14.47 -6.02 8.42
CA SER A 227 13.11 -6.41 8.04
C SER A 227 12.46 -7.19 9.19
N LEU A 228 11.17 -6.97 9.44
CA LEU A 228 10.49 -7.56 10.59
C LEU A 228 10.47 -9.11 10.54
N TRP A 229 10.44 -9.71 9.33
CA TRP A 229 10.44 -11.16 9.17
C TRP A 229 11.65 -11.84 9.84
N THR A 230 12.79 -11.13 9.96
CA THR A 230 14.01 -11.64 10.62
C THR A 230 13.82 -11.91 12.12
N SER A 231 12.77 -11.36 12.74
CA SER A 231 12.41 -11.68 14.12
C SER A 231 11.70 -13.02 14.26
N TYR A 232 11.13 -13.55 13.18
CA TYR A 232 10.35 -14.80 13.16
C TYR A 232 11.12 -15.97 12.55
N PHE A 233 11.99 -15.69 11.56
CA PHE A 233 12.74 -16.70 10.83
C PHE A 233 14.24 -16.50 11.04
N SER A 234 14.96 -17.60 11.29
CA SER A 234 16.42 -17.54 11.52
C SER A 234 17.22 -17.40 10.23
N THR A 235 16.65 -17.83 9.11
CA THR A 235 17.25 -17.73 7.79
C THR A 235 16.20 -17.36 6.74
N GLU A 236 16.66 -16.78 5.63
CA GLU A 236 15.85 -16.53 4.44
C GLU A 236 15.21 -17.81 3.85
N LEU A 237 15.91 -18.95 3.93
CA LEU A 237 15.35 -20.24 3.47
C LEU A 237 14.25 -20.76 4.39
N ASP A 238 14.32 -20.49 5.70
CA ASP A 238 13.22 -20.82 6.62
C ASP A 238 11.98 -19.98 6.30
N ALA A 239 12.16 -18.69 5.98
CA ALA A 239 11.08 -17.80 5.57
C ALA A 239 10.44 -18.26 4.24
N LEU A 240 11.26 -18.57 3.23
CA LEU A 240 10.81 -19.14 1.96
C LEU A 240 10.03 -20.45 2.17
N ALA A 241 10.58 -21.37 2.97
CA ALA A 241 9.96 -22.67 3.20
C ALA A 241 8.64 -22.56 3.94
N PHE A 242 8.57 -21.68 4.96
CA PHE A 242 7.33 -21.37 5.63
C PHE A 242 6.31 -20.79 4.66
N PHE A 243 6.66 -19.75 3.90
CA PHE A 243 5.75 -19.11 2.95
C PHE A 243 5.22 -20.15 1.95
N HIS A 244 6.09 -20.87 1.25
CA HIS A 244 5.66 -21.84 0.24
C HIS A 244 4.67 -22.89 0.78
N THR A 245 4.91 -23.40 1.99
CA THR A 245 4.06 -24.43 2.61
C THR A 245 2.80 -23.88 3.28
N ASP A 246 2.69 -22.56 3.47
CA ASP A 246 1.55 -21.89 4.09
C ASP A 246 0.43 -21.53 3.10
N TYR A 247 0.59 -21.85 1.81
CA TYR A 247 -0.35 -21.45 0.75
C TYR A 247 -1.83 -21.70 1.08
N ALA A 248 -2.18 -22.87 1.59
CA ALA A 248 -3.56 -23.19 1.94
C ALA A 248 -4.12 -22.26 3.03
N THR A 249 -3.31 -21.92 4.05
CA THR A 249 -3.68 -20.97 5.10
C THR A 249 -3.77 -19.56 4.52
N ALA A 250 -2.74 -19.10 3.80
CA ALA A 250 -2.67 -17.77 3.23
C ALA A 250 -3.82 -17.50 2.24
N SER A 251 -4.17 -18.48 1.42
CA SER A 251 -5.31 -18.44 0.49
C SER A 251 -6.64 -18.34 1.24
N GLY A 252 -6.82 -19.11 2.33
CA GLY A 252 -8.02 -19.01 3.18
C GLY A 252 -8.15 -17.66 3.88
N LEU A 253 -7.05 -17.09 4.38
CA LEU A 253 -7.01 -15.76 4.98
C LEU A 253 -7.32 -14.67 3.95
N ALA A 254 -6.72 -14.73 2.77
CA ALA A 254 -6.99 -13.81 1.68
C ALA A 254 -8.46 -13.86 1.23
N THR A 255 -9.01 -15.05 1.06
CA THR A 255 -10.45 -15.23 0.73
C THR A 255 -11.34 -14.63 1.80
N THR A 256 -10.98 -14.79 3.08
CA THR A 256 -11.74 -14.22 4.20
C THR A 256 -11.72 -12.69 4.14
N PHE A 257 -10.55 -12.10 3.91
CA PHE A 257 -10.39 -10.65 3.77
C PHE A 257 -11.11 -10.10 2.54
N ASP A 258 -11.00 -10.76 1.39
CA ASP A 258 -11.67 -10.35 0.15
C ASP A 258 -13.20 -10.38 0.30
N ASN A 259 -13.74 -11.41 0.97
CA ASN A 259 -15.17 -11.48 1.29
C ASN A 259 -15.58 -10.34 2.23
N GLN A 260 -14.76 -10.02 3.25
CA GLN A 260 -15.04 -8.91 4.16
C GLN A 260 -15.11 -7.57 3.40
N VAL A 261 -14.10 -7.26 2.58
CA VAL A 261 -14.08 -6.03 1.77
C VAL A 261 -15.27 -5.97 0.81
N SER A 262 -15.61 -7.09 0.16
CA SER A 262 -16.75 -7.18 -0.75
C SER A 262 -18.09 -6.99 -0.03
N ASP A 263 -18.30 -7.66 1.11
CA ASP A 263 -19.55 -7.58 1.87
C ASP A 263 -19.75 -6.20 2.50
N ASP A 264 -18.71 -5.66 3.15
CA ASP A 264 -18.75 -4.33 3.76
C ASP A 264 -18.91 -3.25 2.67
N GLY A 265 -18.20 -3.39 1.55
CA GLY A 265 -18.30 -2.47 0.42
C GLY A 265 -19.68 -2.49 -0.25
N MET A 266 -20.26 -3.68 -0.45
CA MET A 266 -21.61 -3.83 -1.01
C MET A 266 -22.65 -3.18 -0.10
N ALA A 267 -22.50 -3.35 1.22
CA ALA A 267 -23.40 -2.76 2.19
C ALA A 267 -23.28 -1.23 2.27
N ALA A 268 -22.07 -0.69 2.10
CA ALA A 268 -21.78 0.73 2.25
C ALA A 268 -22.04 1.55 0.97
N GLY A 269 -21.55 1.07 -0.18
CA GLY A 269 -21.48 1.84 -1.42
C GLY A 269 -21.97 1.11 -2.68
N GLY A 270 -22.34 -0.18 -2.59
CA GLY A 270 -22.85 -0.96 -3.72
C GLY A 270 -21.75 -1.54 -4.62
N ALA A 271 -22.14 -2.05 -5.80
CA ALA A 271 -21.24 -2.81 -6.67
C ALA A 271 -20.07 -1.98 -7.25
N ASP A 272 -20.31 -0.70 -7.55
CA ASP A 272 -19.29 0.21 -8.06
C ASP A 272 -18.22 0.44 -6.98
N PHE A 273 -18.64 0.67 -5.73
CA PHE A 273 -17.71 0.76 -4.60
C PHE A 273 -16.91 -0.54 -4.40
N VAL A 274 -17.53 -1.72 -4.53
CA VAL A 274 -16.82 -3.00 -4.43
C VAL A 274 -15.75 -3.13 -5.52
N THR A 275 -16.03 -2.69 -6.74
CA THR A 275 -15.06 -2.67 -7.84
C THR A 275 -13.82 -1.87 -7.46
N ILE A 276 -14.01 -0.67 -6.90
CA ILE A 276 -12.92 0.21 -6.47
C ILE A 276 -12.16 -0.39 -5.28
N ALA A 277 -12.86 -0.73 -4.20
CA ALA A 277 -12.25 -1.20 -2.96
C ALA A 277 -11.47 -2.53 -3.12
N SER A 278 -11.97 -3.45 -3.94
CA SER A 278 -11.29 -4.73 -4.21
C SER A 278 -9.99 -4.54 -5.02
N LEU A 279 -9.99 -3.60 -5.97
CA LEU A 279 -8.81 -3.29 -6.79
C LEU A 279 -7.72 -2.57 -5.98
N THR A 280 -8.11 -1.62 -5.11
CA THR A 280 -7.16 -0.79 -4.36
C THR A 280 -6.55 -1.50 -3.16
N ALA A 281 -7.24 -2.49 -2.57
CA ALA A 281 -6.84 -3.10 -1.30
C ALA A 281 -5.38 -3.58 -1.28
N ARG A 282 -4.95 -4.36 -2.28
CA ARG A 282 -3.58 -4.90 -2.35
C ARG A 282 -2.58 -3.85 -2.82
N GLN A 283 -2.98 -2.99 -3.75
CA GLN A 283 -2.13 -1.93 -4.25
C GLN A 283 -1.71 -0.96 -3.15
N ALA A 284 -2.62 -0.59 -2.25
CA ALA A 284 -2.34 0.34 -1.16
C ALA A 284 -1.17 -0.11 -0.26
N PHE A 285 -1.02 -1.42 -0.02
CA PHE A 285 0.09 -1.96 0.76
C PHE A 285 1.38 -2.20 -0.05
N GLY A 286 1.31 -2.13 -1.38
CA GLY A 286 2.42 -2.50 -2.28
C GLY A 286 3.67 -1.63 -2.12
N GLY A 287 3.52 -0.38 -1.67
CA GLY A 287 4.63 0.53 -1.38
C GLY A 287 5.08 0.54 0.08
N THR A 288 4.79 -0.52 0.85
CA THR A 288 5.11 -0.56 2.29
C THR A 288 5.96 -1.76 2.68
N GLN A 289 6.76 -1.61 3.74
CA GLN A 289 7.57 -2.69 4.31
C GLN A 289 7.51 -2.65 5.85
N LEU A 290 7.19 -3.81 6.45
CA LEU A 290 7.30 -3.98 7.90
C LEU A 290 8.75 -4.23 8.31
N CYS A 291 9.24 -3.38 9.20
CA CYS A 291 10.63 -3.34 9.67
C CYS A 291 10.69 -3.43 11.20
N GLY A 292 11.92 -3.52 11.72
CA GLY A 292 12.21 -3.50 13.15
C GLY A 292 12.11 -4.88 13.79
N THR A 293 11.60 -4.91 15.02
CA THR A 293 11.52 -6.15 15.83
C THR A 293 10.11 -6.39 16.30
N THR A 294 9.80 -7.60 16.78
CA THR A 294 8.49 -7.91 17.40
C THR A 294 8.12 -7.02 18.58
N THR A 295 9.10 -6.37 19.22
CA THR A 295 8.88 -5.43 20.33
C THR A 295 8.87 -3.96 19.91
N ALA A 296 9.37 -3.66 18.71
CA ALA A 296 9.42 -2.32 18.13
C ALA A 296 9.28 -2.44 16.60
N PRO A 297 8.07 -2.77 16.11
CA PRO A 297 7.79 -2.85 14.68
C PRO A 297 7.55 -1.46 14.11
N TYR A 298 7.93 -1.28 12.85
CA TYR A 298 7.68 -0.06 12.07
C TYR A 298 7.05 -0.45 10.73
N LEU A 299 6.24 0.44 10.16
CA LEU A 299 5.74 0.34 8.80
C LEU A 299 6.34 1.50 8.01
N PHE A 300 7.35 1.21 7.19
CA PHE A 300 7.90 2.23 6.29
C PHE A 300 7.14 2.23 4.98
N LEU A 301 6.93 3.42 4.44
CA LEU A 301 6.23 3.69 3.20
C LEU A 301 7.18 4.36 2.22
N LYS A 302 7.13 3.91 0.98
CA LYS A 302 7.76 4.55 -0.16
C LYS A 302 6.71 5.27 -1.00
N GLU A 303 7.00 6.50 -1.38
CA GLU A 303 6.25 7.23 -2.39
C GLU A 303 6.65 6.81 -3.81
N ILE A 304 6.08 5.68 -4.27
CA ILE A 304 6.40 5.08 -5.57
C ILE A 304 5.84 5.91 -6.74
N SER A 305 6.54 5.98 -7.87
CA SER A 305 6.08 6.68 -9.09
C SER A 305 5.84 8.19 -8.95
N SER A 306 6.38 8.82 -7.91
CA SER A 306 6.55 10.27 -7.77
C SER A 306 8.04 10.63 -7.83
N ASP A 307 8.62 11.06 -6.70
CA ASP A 307 10.03 11.40 -6.52
C ASP A 307 10.82 10.37 -5.67
N GLY A 308 10.13 9.37 -5.11
CA GLY A 308 10.74 8.25 -4.38
C GLY A 308 10.93 8.50 -2.88
N ASN A 309 10.32 9.55 -2.32
CA ASN A 309 10.48 9.93 -0.92
C ASN A 309 10.02 8.83 0.06
N VAL A 310 10.53 8.92 1.29
CA VAL A 310 10.28 7.95 2.36
C VAL A 310 9.43 8.57 3.43
N GLN A 311 8.34 7.89 3.79
CA GLN A 311 7.47 8.33 4.86
C GLN A 311 6.88 9.72 4.64
N THR A 312 6.56 10.08 3.38
CA THR A 312 5.91 11.34 3.03
C THR A 312 4.57 11.45 3.77
N VAL A 313 4.38 12.49 4.56
CA VAL A 313 3.26 12.61 5.51
C VAL A 313 1.94 12.82 4.78
N ASP A 314 1.94 13.62 3.73
CA ASP A 314 0.78 13.85 2.86
C ASP A 314 0.38 12.61 2.04
N VAL A 315 1.30 11.67 1.77
CA VAL A 315 1.00 10.32 1.21
C VAL A 315 0.49 9.36 2.27
N CYS A 316 0.99 9.47 3.51
CA CYS A 316 0.47 8.71 4.64
C CYS A 316 -1.00 9.07 4.92
N PHE A 317 -1.41 10.31 4.64
CA PHE A 317 -2.77 10.78 4.83
C PHE A 317 -3.81 9.99 4.00
N PRO A 318 -3.82 9.97 2.66
CA PRO A 318 -4.77 9.15 1.91
C PRO A 318 -4.55 7.65 2.11
N PHE A 319 -3.39 7.19 2.61
CA PHE A 319 -3.18 5.79 2.97
C PHE A 319 -3.84 5.40 4.31
N HIS A 320 -4.01 6.30 5.29
CA HIS A 320 -4.49 5.93 6.63
C HIS A 320 -5.90 5.29 6.69
N PRO A 321 -6.89 5.58 5.82
CA PRO A 321 -8.23 5.02 5.93
C PRO A 321 -8.23 3.49 5.84
N ILE A 322 -7.46 2.89 4.93
CA ILE A 322 -7.35 1.43 4.84
C ILE A 322 -6.65 0.84 6.09
N LEU A 323 -5.70 1.55 6.71
CA LEU A 323 -5.09 1.11 7.96
C LEU A 323 -6.09 1.12 9.11
N ILE A 324 -6.90 2.17 9.23
CA ILE A 324 -7.96 2.25 10.24
C ILE A 324 -9.01 1.15 10.05
N TYR A 325 -9.42 0.89 8.81
CA TYR A 325 -10.37 -0.18 8.48
C TYR A 325 -9.82 -1.57 8.81
N THR A 326 -8.56 -1.83 8.44
CA THR A 326 -7.95 -3.17 8.57
C THR A 326 -7.42 -3.46 9.97
N ASN A 327 -6.53 -2.61 10.48
CA ASN A 327 -5.94 -2.70 11.80
C ASN A 327 -5.32 -1.34 12.19
N PRO A 328 -5.96 -0.55 13.08
CA PRO A 328 -5.47 0.78 13.41
C PRO A 328 -4.06 0.77 14.03
N THR A 329 -3.59 -0.34 14.61
CA THR A 329 -2.21 -0.44 15.09
C THR A 329 -1.17 -0.26 13.98
N LEU A 330 -1.50 -0.57 12.72
CA LEU A 330 -0.60 -0.30 11.59
C LEU A 330 -0.38 1.20 11.36
N LEU A 331 -1.39 2.04 11.63
CA LEU A 331 -1.22 3.49 11.53
C LEU A 331 -0.23 4.01 12.57
N LYS A 332 -0.22 3.46 13.79
CA LYS A 332 0.86 3.75 14.75
C LYS A 332 2.22 3.36 14.22
N TYR A 333 2.37 2.18 13.64
CA TYR A 333 3.66 1.75 13.08
C TYR A 333 4.13 2.62 11.91
N LEU A 334 3.19 3.22 11.18
CA LEU A 334 3.45 4.21 10.14
C LEU A 334 3.87 5.57 10.74
N LEU A 335 3.24 6.02 11.82
CA LEU A 335 3.52 7.31 12.45
C LEU A 335 4.78 7.30 13.34
N ASP A 336 5.12 6.17 13.95
CA ASP A 336 6.23 6.05 14.90
C ASP A 336 7.57 6.55 14.33
N PRO A 337 8.00 6.19 13.10
CA PRO A 337 9.23 6.75 12.51
C PRO A 337 9.24 8.28 12.41
N LEU A 338 8.11 8.91 12.07
CA LEU A 338 7.98 10.36 11.95
C LEU A 338 8.15 11.05 13.30
N PHE A 339 7.47 10.54 14.33
CA PHE A 339 7.62 11.05 15.69
C PHE A 339 9.03 10.85 16.23
N ILE A 340 9.59 9.64 16.12
CA ILE A 340 10.92 9.32 16.65
C ILE A 340 12.00 10.23 16.03
N ASN A 341 11.91 10.53 14.73
CA ASN A 341 12.86 11.41 14.06
C ASN A 341 12.69 12.87 14.51
N GLN A 342 11.47 13.42 14.43
CA GLN A 342 11.25 14.84 14.76
C GLN A 342 11.45 15.13 16.25
N GLU A 343 11.04 14.23 17.15
CA GLU A 343 11.25 14.34 18.59
C GLU A 343 12.72 14.16 19.02
N ALA A 344 13.59 13.66 18.12
CA ALA A 344 15.03 13.68 18.35
C ALA A 344 15.61 15.12 18.37
N GLY A 345 14.84 16.11 17.89
CA GLY A 345 15.16 17.53 18.02
C GLY A 345 16.23 18.03 17.04
N GLN A 346 16.44 17.32 15.93
CA GLN A 346 17.41 17.69 14.90
C GLN A 346 16.82 18.59 13.81
N TYR A 347 15.49 18.60 13.68
CA TYR A 347 14.79 19.43 12.70
C TYR A 347 14.66 20.88 13.19
N PRO A 348 15.07 21.89 12.41
CA PRO A 348 15.14 23.28 12.89
C PRO A 348 13.82 24.05 12.78
N ASN A 349 12.85 23.54 12.02
CA ASN A 349 11.57 24.23 11.81
C ASN A 349 10.56 23.87 12.90
N MET A 350 9.58 24.75 13.11
CA MET A 350 8.54 24.59 14.14
C MET A 350 7.29 23.84 13.66
N TYR A 351 7.21 23.54 12.37
CA TYR A 351 6.16 22.76 11.71
C TYR A 351 6.58 21.30 11.50
N SER A 352 5.66 20.44 11.07
CA SER A 352 5.98 19.03 10.75
C SER A 352 6.83 18.95 9.48
N MET A 353 7.85 18.10 9.52
CA MET A 353 8.61 17.68 8.34
C MET A 353 7.71 16.98 7.32
N HIS A 354 8.00 17.17 6.03
CA HIS A 354 7.27 16.56 4.91
C HIS A 354 7.51 15.06 4.78
N ASP A 355 8.78 14.64 4.79
CA ASP A 355 9.20 13.26 4.59
C ASP A 355 10.45 12.95 5.41
N LEU A 356 10.79 11.67 5.58
CA LEU A 356 12.01 11.25 6.28
C LEU A 356 13.20 11.07 5.34
N GLY A 357 13.08 11.34 4.05
CA GLY A 357 14.22 11.38 3.14
C GLY A 357 13.83 11.27 1.68
N SER A 358 14.67 11.85 0.83
CA SER A 358 14.41 12.08 -0.59
C SER A 358 14.51 10.85 -1.50
N ALA A 359 14.72 9.65 -0.93
CA ALA A 359 14.81 8.40 -1.68
C ALA A 359 14.74 7.20 -0.74
N TYR A 360 13.84 6.26 -1.02
CA TYR A 360 13.83 4.97 -0.36
C TYR A 360 15.13 4.19 -0.60
N PRO A 361 15.66 3.42 0.38
CA PRO A 361 15.22 3.26 1.76
C PRO A 361 16.09 4.11 2.71
N ASN A 362 16.03 5.43 2.60
CA ASN A 362 16.79 6.36 3.44
C ASN A 362 15.85 7.23 4.28
N ALA A 363 15.49 6.80 5.49
CA ALA A 363 14.68 7.57 6.44
C ALA A 363 15.57 8.36 7.41
N THR A 364 16.37 9.30 6.89
CA THR A 364 17.38 10.03 7.67
C THR A 364 16.95 11.42 8.16
N GLY A 365 15.76 11.88 7.78
CA GLY A 365 15.25 13.22 8.07
C GLY A 365 16.05 14.35 7.40
N HIS A 366 15.65 15.58 7.70
CA HIS A 366 16.17 16.80 7.08
C HIS A 366 16.76 17.76 8.11
N VAL A 367 17.95 17.46 8.64
CA VAL A 367 18.62 18.26 9.70
C VAL A 367 18.82 19.74 9.31
N ALA A 368 18.93 20.04 8.02
CA ALA A 368 19.04 21.41 7.53
C ALA A 368 17.69 22.15 7.37
N GLY A 369 16.56 21.47 7.58
CA GLY A 369 15.22 22.05 7.46
C GLY A 369 14.83 22.43 6.03
N ASN A 370 15.37 21.71 5.05
CA ASN A 370 15.23 21.97 3.61
C ASN A 370 14.49 20.86 2.88
N ASP A 371 13.66 20.12 3.60
CA ASP A 371 12.59 19.30 3.06
C ASP A 371 11.62 20.15 2.22
N GLU A 372 10.74 19.45 1.50
CA GLU A 372 9.69 20.11 0.75
C GLU A 372 8.76 20.90 1.68
N LYS A 373 8.41 22.12 1.26
CA LYS A 373 7.73 23.08 2.13
C LYS A 373 6.23 22.99 2.02
N GLN A 374 5.65 22.03 2.76
CA GLN A 374 4.20 21.87 2.94
C GLN A 374 3.76 22.04 4.42
N PRO A 375 4.21 23.08 5.13
CA PRO A 375 4.14 23.11 6.60
C PRO A 375 2.71 23.06 7.18
N LEU A 376 1.73 23.73 6.55
CA LEU A 376 0.33 23.72 7.00
C LEU A 376 -0.31 22.34 6.76
N GLU A 377 -0.11 21.79 5.56
CA GLU A 377 -0.56 20.46 5.15
C GLU A 377 -0.11 19.41 6.17
N GLU A 378 1.19 19.38 6.46
CA GLU A 378 1.78 18.32 7.27
C GLU A 378 1.50 18.43 8.77
N CYS A 379 1.40 19.66 9.29
CA CYS A 379 0.92 19.84 10.66
C CYS A 379 -0.53 19.33 10.81
N GLY A 380 -1.39 19.63 9.84
CA GLY A 380 -2.77 19.16 9.83
C GLY A 380 -2.85 17.63 9.73
N ASN A 381 -2.13 17.05 8.76
CA ASN A 381 -2.06 15.60 8.54
C ASN A 381 -1.65 14.84 9.81
N MET A 382 -0.56 15.27 10.46
CA MET A 382 -0.06 14.62 11.67
C MET A 382 -1.06 14.68 12.82
N LEU A 383 -1.68 15.84 13.07
CA LEU A 383 -2.69 15.99 14.13
C LEU A 383 -3.91 15.10 13.89
N ILE A 384 -4.41 15.09 12.65
CA ILE A 384 -5.59 14.30 12.24
C ILE A 384 -5.31 12.81 12.39
N MET A 385 -4.25 12.29 11.75
CA MET A 385 -3.92 10.86 11.76
C MET A 385 -3.63 10.36 13.18
N THR A 386 -2.99 11.18 14.01
CA THR A 386 -2.66 10.81 15.40
C THR A 386 -3.92 10.68 16.26
N LEU A 387 -4.88 11.60 16.11
CA LEU A 387 -6.16 11.50 16.80
C LEU A 387 -6.99 10.32 16.27
N ALA A 388 -7.03 10.12 14.94
CA ALA A 388 -7.73 9.02 14.30
C ALA A 388 -7.22 7.67 14.84
N TYR A 389 -5.90 7.47 14.89
CA TYR A 389 -5.29 6.30 15.52
C TYR A 389 -5.76 6.14 16.98
N ALA A 390 -5.59 7.17 17.80
CA ALA A 390 -5.86 7.07 19.24
C ALA A 390 -7.33 6.77 19.55
N GLN A 391 -8.27 7.36 18.79
CA GLN A 391 -9.71 7.08 18.91
C GLN A 391 -10.02 5.63 18.52
N ARG A 392 -9.43 5.14 17.42
CA ARG A 392 -9.70 3.80 16.88
C ARG A 392 -9.07 2.68 17.69
N ALA A 393 -7.85 2.90 18.17
CA ALA A 393 -7.12 1.95 19.01
C ALA A 393 -7.45 2.07 20.51
N ASN A 394 -8.23 3.10 20.91
CA ASN A 394 -8.43 3.48 22.32
C ASN A 394 -7.09 3.72 23.07
N ASP A 395 -6.15 4.41 22.43
CA ASP A 395 -4.78 4.62 22.93
C ASP A 395 -4.50 6.10 23.28
N THR A 396 -5.13 6.59 24.34
CA THR A 396 -4.91 7.96 24.85
C THR A 396 -3.49 8.16 25.40
N ALA A 397 -2.78 7.08 25.75
CA ALA A 397 -1.40 7.17 26.22
C ALA A 397 -0.47 7.63 25.08
N TYR A 398 -0.72 7.20 23.85
CA TYR A 398 0.00 7.66 22.67
C TYR A 398 -0.14 9.17 22.44
N LEU A 399 -1.34 9.73 22.65
CA LEU A 399 -1.56 11.17 22.60
C LEU A 399 -0.74 11.91 23.67
N SER A 400 -0.68 11.35 24.88
CA SER A 400 0.09 11.94 25.98
C SER A 400 1.60 11.89 25.71
N GLN A 401 2.07 10.83 25.05
CA GLN A 401 3.47 10.63 24.68
C GLN A 401 3.94 11.72 23.71
N HIS A 402 3.13 12.03 22.69
CA HIS A 402 3.49 12.96 21.61
C HIS A 402 2.90 14.37 21.79
N TYR A 403 2.31 14.67 22.94
CA TYR A 403 1.57 15.91 23.18
C TYR A 403 2.39 17.18 22.87
N HIS A 404 3.67 17.21 23.24
CA HIS A 404 4.49 18.41 23.11
C HIS A 404 4.72 18.82 21.64
N ILE A 405 5.04 17.86 20.77
CA ILE A 405 5.30 18.15 19.36
C ILE A 405 3.99 18.46 18.62
N LEU A 406 2.88 17.79 18.97
CA LEU A 406 1.54 18.09 18.44
C LEU A 406 1.09 19.52 18.82
N ASP A 407 1.32 19.93 20.06
CA ASP A 407 1.03 21.29 20.53
C ASP A 407 1.89 22.35 19.82
N GLN A 408 3.16 22.03 19.53
CA GLN A 408 4.06 22.88 18.76
C GLN A 408 3.54 23.10 17.34
N TRP A 409 3.20 22.03 16.61
CA TRP A 409 2.63 22.12 15.27
C TRP A 409 1.30 22.87 15.26
N THR A 410 0.51 22.74 16.33
CA THR A 410 -0.73 23.51 16.49
C THR A 410 -0.47 25.01 16.61
N GLN A 411 0.64 25.46 17.23
CA GLN A 411 0.98 26.89 17.24
C GLN A 411 1.19 27.42 15.82
N TYR A 412 1.86 26.66 14.97
CA TYR A 412 2.03 27.01 13.56
C TYR A 412 0.68 27.12 12.84
N LEU A 413 -0.23 26.15 13.05
CA LEU A 413 -1.57 26.19 12.47
C LEU A 413 -2.39 27.40 12.94
N ILE A 414 -2.29 27.80 14.21
CA ILE A 414 -2.99 28.99 14.72
C ILE A 414 -2.54 30.25 13.96
N GLU A 415 -1.25 30.36 13.63
CA GLU A 415 -0.70 31.51 12.91
C GLU A 415 -1.08 31.51 11.41
N GLU A 416 -1.13 30.34 10.77
CA GLU A 416 -1.12 30.22 9.31
C GLU A 416 -2.40 29.62 8.69
N ALA A 417 -3.25 28.91 9.46
CA ALA A 417 -4.36 28.14 8.90
C ALA A 417 -5.50 29.00 8.33
N LEU A 418 -5.85 30.11 9.00
CA LEU A 418 -7.00 30.91 8.57
C LEU A 418 -6.73 31.58 7.22
N ILE A 419 -5.54 32.13 7.03
CA ILE A 419 -5.10 32.83 5.80
C ILE A 419 -3.79 32.17 5.33
N PRO A 420 -3.85 31.02 4.62
CA PRO A 420 -2.65 30.33 4.18
C PRO A 420 -1.76 31.21 3.31
N ALA A 421 -0.46 31.27 3.63
CA ALA A 421 0.54 31.89 2.78
C ALA A 421 0.64 31.21 1.40
N ASP A 422 1.41 31.82 0.49
CA ASP A 422 1.74 31.21 -0.80
C ASP A 422 2.63 29.97 -0.59
N GLN A 423 2.01 28.80 -0.58
CA GLN A 423 2.64 27.51 -0.36
C GLN A 423 1.97 26.43 -1.23
N ILE A 424 2.67 25.32 -1.42
CA ILE A 424 2.11 24.10 -2.00
C ILE A 424 1.34 23.31 -0.93
N SER A 425 0.36 22.53 -1.37
CA SER A 425 -0.27 21.44 -0.61
C SER A 425 0.22 20.10 -1.18
N THR A 426 -0.38 18.99 -0.74
CA THR A 426 -0.20 17.65 -1.34
C THR A 426 -0.45 17.61 -2.87
N ASP A 427 -1.20 18.58 -3.40
CA ASP A 427 -1.41 18.76 -4.83
C ASP A 427 -0.32 19.66 -5.45
N ASP A 428 0.93 19.42 -5.08
CA ASP A 428 2.12 20.21 -5.43
C ASP A 428 2.32 20.35 -6.96
N PHE A 429 1.95 19.32 -7.71
CA PHE A 429 1.93 19.25 -9.16
C PHE A 429 0.98 20.27 -9.80
N ALA A 430 0.02 20.82 -9.03
CA ALA A 430 -0.86 21.91 -9.44
C ALA A 430 -0.27 23.31 -9.13
N GLY A 431 0.84 23.36 -8.41
CA GLY A 431 1.58 24.57 -8.04
C GLY A 431 1.09 25.25 -6.76
N ALA A 432 1.95 26.11 -6.20
CA ALA A 432 1.67 26.90 -5.00
C ALA A 432 0.53 27.90 -5.22
N LEU A 433 -0.23 28.14 -4.16
CA LEU A 433 -1.31 29.13 -4.16
C LEU A 433 -1.53 29.67 -2.75
N ALA A 434 -1.63 30.99 -2.62
CA ALA A 434 -2.05 31.65 -1.39
C ALA A 434 -3.56 31.52 -1.17
N ASN A 435 -4.00 31.56 0.09
CA ASN A 435 -5.42 31.55 0.47
C ASN A 435 -6.19 30.31 -0.01
N GLN A 436 -5.52 29.18 -0.19
CA GLN A 436 -6.14 27.92 -0.60
C GLN A 436 -7.25 27.52 0.35
N THR A 437 -8.47 27.41 -0.16
CA THR A 437 -9.66 27.18 0.67
C THR A 437 -9.67 25.78 1.27
N ASN A 438 -9.27 24.75 0.50
CA ASN A 438 -9.18 23.38 0.97
C ASN A 438 -8.00 23.16 1.94
N LEU A 439 -6.87 23.85 1.74
CA LEU A 439 -5.72 23.78 2.65
C LEU A 439 -6.03 24.45 3.99
N ALA A 440 -6.67 25.63 3.96
CA ALA A 440 -7.09 26.33 5.17
C ALA A 440 -7.98 25.43 6.06
N ILE A 441 -8.95 24.73 5.47
CA ILE A 441 -9.86 23.88 6.25
C ILE A 441 -9.13 22.71 6.92
N LYS A 442 -8.08 22.15 6.30
CA LYS A 442 -7.22 21.13 6.94
C LYS A 442 -6.57 21.66 8.20
N GLY A 443 -5.97 22.85 8.13
CA GLY A 443 -5.35 23.48 9.30
C GLY A 443 -6.36 23.78 10.42
N ILE A 444 -7.56 24.26 10.08
CA ILE A 444 -8.62 24.55 11.06
C ILE A 444 -9.11 23.24 11.73
N ILE A 445 -9.30 22.17 10.95
CA ILE A 445 -9.62 20.83 11.47
C ILE A 445 -8.49 20.31 12.36
N GLY A 446 -7.22 20.52 12.00
CA GLY A 446 -6.06 20.18 12.81
C GLY A 446 -6.05 20.87 14.18
N ILE A 447 -6.45 22.15 14.25
CA ILE A 447 -6.57 22.88 15.52
C ILE A 447 -7.66 22.25 16.41
N GLU A 448 -8.82 21.89 15.85
CA GLU A 448 -9.88 21.22 16.62
C GLU A 448 -9.49 19.79 17.02
N ALA A 449 -8.76 19.06 16.16
CA ALA A 449 -8.19 17.78 16.51
C ALA A 449 -7.24 17.91 17.72
N MET A 450 -6.38 18.94 17.75
CA MET A 450 -5.55 19.22 18.92
C MET A 450 -6.39 19.58 20.16
N ALA A 451 -7.51 20.28 20.00
CA ALA A 451 -8.41 20.57 21.11
C ALA A 451 -8.94 19.28 21.76
N VAL A 452 -9.34 18.30 20.95
CA VAL A 452 -9.74 16.96 21.42
C VAL A 452 -8.57 16.24 22.08
N ILE A 453 -7.38 16.25 21.49
CA ILE A 453 -6.15 15.67 22.06
C ILE A 453 -5.86 16.27 23.44
N ALA A 454 -5.92 17.60 23.57
CA ALA A 454 -5.71 18.31 24.83
C ALA A 454 -6.74 17.90 25.89
N ASN A 455 -8.02 17.79 25.53
CA ASN A 455 -9.04 17.33 26.46
C ASN A 455 -8.80 15.88 26.93
N LEU A 456 -8.47 14.97 26.01
CA LEU A 456 -8.22 13.55 26.32
C LEU A 456 -6.97 13.36 27.19
N THR A 457 -5.98 14.25 27.09
CA THR A 457 -4.73 14.20 27.87
C THR A 457 -4.77 15.03 29.16
N GLY A 458 -5.92 15.61 29.50
CA GLY A 458 -6.13 16.37 30.74
C GLY A 458 -5.78 17.87 30.65
N ASN A 459 -5.36 18.37 29.49
CA ASN A 459 -5.04 19.77 29.21
C ASN A 459 -6.29 20.58 28.82
N THR A 460 -7.36 20.47 29.62
CA THR A 460 -8.71 20.98 29.28
C THR A 460 -8.80 22.49 29.05
N THR A 461 -7.98 23.31 29.71
CA THR A 461 -7.92 24.77 29.45
C THR A 461 -7.37 25.06 28.05
N THR A 462 -6.33 24.35 27.64
CA THR A 462 -5.75 24.44 26.29
C THR A 462 -6.74 23.94 25.26
N GLY A 463 -7.41 22.82 25.53
CA GLY A 463 -8.48 22.29 24.68
C GLY A 463 -9.59 23.30 24.43
N ALA A 464 -10.13 23.92 25.50
CA ALA A 464 -11.17 24.94 25.36
C ALA A 464 -10.71 26.17 24.54
N ASN A 465 -9.43 26.56 24.66
CA ASN A 465 -8.86 27.66 23.87
C ASN A 465 -8.77 27.29 22.37
N TYR A 466 -8.24 26.11 22.05
CA TYR A 466 -8.15 25.66 20.66
C TYR A 466 -9.52 25.44 20.02
N THR A 467 -10.50 24.92 20.74
CA THR A 467 -11.88 24.87 20.25
C THR A 467 -12.43 26.26 19.94
N SER A 468 -12.20 27.25 20.81
CA SER A 468 -12.63 28.63 20.52
C SER A 468 -12.00 29.16 19.22
N ILE A 469 -10.70 28.93 19.02
CA ILE A 469 -9.98 29.39 17.83
C ILE A 469 -10.51 28.69 16.57
N ALA A 470 -10.64 27.36 16.60
CA ALA A 470 -11.14 26.60 15.46
C ALA A 470 -12.56 27.03 15.06
N HIS A 471 -13.44 27.27 16.04
CA HIS A 471 -14.81 27.74 15.78
C HIS A 471 -14.87 29.18 15.26
N ASP A 472 -14.00 30.07 15.73
CA ASP A 472 -13.87 31.41 15.16
C ASP A 472 -13.35 31.34 13.72
N TYR A 473 -12.35 30.48 13.46
CA TYR A 473 -11.76 30.31 12.14
C TYR A 473 -12.73 29.67 11.15
N ILE A 474 -13.51 28.65 11.52
CA ILE A 474 -14.48 28.05 10.60
C ILE A 474 -15.64 29.01 10.26
N THR A 475 -15.97 29.93 11.18
CA THR A 475 -16.94 30.99 10.92
C THR A 475 -16.41 31.95 9.86
N GLU A 476 -15.17 32.40 10.00
CA GLU A 476 -14.54 33.31 9.04
C GLU A 476 -14.23 32.61 7.70
N TRP A 477 -13.78 31.35 7.71
CA TRP A 477 -13.54 30.54 6.52
C TRP A 477 -14.78 30.43 5.63
N GLN A 478 -15.98 30.28 6.21
CA GLN A 478 -17.24 30.28 5.45
C GLN A 478 -17.54 31.62 4.77
N VAL A 479 -17.03 32.74 5.31
CA VAL A 479 -17.18 34.07 4.68
C VAL A 479 -16.18 34.24 3.54
N LEU A 480 -14.94 33.76 3.73
CA LEU A 480 -13.84 33.97 2.79
C LEU A 480 -13.83 32.98 1.62
N GLY A 481 -14.18 31.72 1.89
CA GLY A 481 -13.99 30.59 0.97
C GLY A 481 -15.26 30.09 0.30
N ILE A 482 -16.41 30.71 0.52
CA ILE A 482 -17.67 30.31 -0.13
C ILE A 482 -18.16 31.42 -1.08
N ALA A 483 -18.39 31.04 -2.34
CA ALA A 483 -19.05 31.87 -3.33
C ALA A 483 -20.58 31.84 -3.10
N HIS A 484 -21.07 32.57 -2.09
CA HIS A 484 -22.49 32.59 -1.70
C HIS A 484 -23.44 33.06 -2.81
N ASP A 485 -22.96 33.93 -3.70
CA ASP A 485 -23.73 34.49 -4.81
C ASP A 485 -23.71 33.61 -6.09
N ALA A 486 -22.97 32.50 -6.09
CA ALA A 486 -23.00 31.52 -7.18
C ALA A 486 -24.28 30.67 -7.14
N ASP A 487 -24.65 30.07 -8.28
CA ASP A 487 -25.83 29.22 -8.40
C ASP A 487 -25.47 27.88 -9.07
N PRO A 488 -25.33 26.77 -8.30
CA PRO A 488 -25.46 26.71 -6.84
C PRO A 488 -24.24 27.32 -6.12
N PRO A 489 -24.38 27.76 -4.85
CA PRO A 489 -23.26 28.15 -4.00
C PRO A 489 -22.27 27.00 -3.83
N HIS A 490 -20.99 27.33 -3.73
CA HIS A 490 -19.89 26.35 -3.59
C HIS A 490 -18.65 26.99 -2.97
N THR A 491 -17.68 26.18 -2.56
CA THR A 491 -16.38 26.70 -2.12
C THR A 491 -15.48 27.09 -3.27
N THR A 492 -14.73 28.17 -3.10
CA THR A 492 -13.72 28.63 -4.06
C THR A 492 -12.44 27.78 -4.02
N LEU A 493 -11.61 27.83 -5.06
CA LEU A 493 -10.25 27.27 -5.00
C LEU A 493 -9.39 28.04 -3.97
N ALA A 494 -9.43 29.37 -4.04
CA ALA A 494 -8.80 30.27 -3.08
C ALA A 494 -9.72 31.45 -2.75
N TYR A 495 -9.55 32.01 -1.56
CA TYR A 495 -10.48 33.03 -1.04
C TYR A 495 -10.69 34.20 -1.99
N GLY A 496 -11.96 34.57 -2.16
CA GLY A 496 -12.39 35.65 -3.03
C GLY A 496 -12.33 35.36 -4.53
N MET A 497 -11.92 34.16 -4.95
CA MET A 497 -11.96 33.72 -6.35
C MET A 497 -13.29 33.05 -6.67
N ASN A 498 -14.38 33.81 -6.65
CA ASN A 498 -15.76 33.28 -6.75
C ASN A 498 -16.09 32.55 -8.05
N ASP A 499 -15.28 32.70 -9.11
CA ASP A 499 -15.44 31.98 -10.38
C ASP A 499 -14.65 30.64 -10.42
N THR A 500 -14.11 30.20 -9.27
CA THR A 500 -13.30 28.98 -9.14
C THR A 500 -13.90 27.99 -8.16
N HIS A 501 -13.48 26.72 -8.24
CA HIS A 501 -13.89 25.65 -7.33
C HIS A 501 -12.78 24.62 -7.15
N GLY A 502 -12.98 23.72 -6.18
CA GLY A 502 -12.15 22.52 -5.96
C GLY A 502 -12.85 21.45 -5.14
N LEU A 503 -12.34 20.23 -5.20
CA LEU A 503 -12.72 19.13 -4.31
C LEU A 503 -12.31 19.48 -2.88
N LEU A 504 -13.23 19.29 -1.94
CA LEU A 504 -13.03 19.66 -0.54
C LEU A 504 -12.78 18.41 0.30
N TYR A 505 -11.83 17.60 -0.15
CA TYR A 505 -11.51 16.28 0.40
C TYR A 505 -11.08 16.34 1.87
N ASN A 506 -10.55 17.47 2.35
CA ASN A 506 -10.14 17.64 3.74
C ASN A 506 -11.31 17.68 4.74
N LEU A 507 -12.54 17.89 4.27
CA LEU A 507 -13.74 17.70 5.11
C LEU A 507 -13.89 16.28 5.64
N PHE A 508 -13.29 15.29 4.96
CA PHE A 508 -13.32 13.90 5.41
C PHE A 508 -12.86 13.78 6.88
N ALA A 509 -11.79 14.49 7.26
CA ALA A 509 -11.22 14.43 8.60
C ALA A 509 -12.17 14.94 9.69
N ASP A 510 -12.99 15.97 9.43
CA ASP A 510 -13.99 16.45 10.40
C ASP A 510 -15.04 15.37 10.70
N ARG A 511 -15.45 14.60 9.68
CA ARG A 511 -16.38 13.48 9.82
C ARG A 511 -15.73 12.25 10.43
N GLU A 512 -14.53 11.91 10.01
CA GLU A 512 -13.79 10.74 10.52
C GLU A 512 -13.55 10.86 12.04
N LEU A 513 -13.10 12.03 12.48
CA LEU A 513 -12.77 12.31 13.89
C LEU A 513 -14.01 12.65 14.74
N GLY A 514 -15.17 12.87 14.11
CA GLY A 514 -16.42 13.23 14.78
C GLY A 514 -16.37 14.59 15.47
N LEU A 515 -15.63 15.56 14.90
CA LEU A 515 -15.41 16.87 15.53
C LEU A 515 -16.68 17.74 15.51
N ASN A 516 -17.50 17.60 14.45
CA ASN A 516 -18.68 18.44 14.22
C ASN A 516 -18.33 19.94 14.19
N LEU A 517 -17.13 20.28 13.70
CA LEU A 517 -16.65 21.65 13.57
C LEU A 517 -17.29 22.32 12.36
N VAL A 518 -17.30 21.62 11.22
CA VAL A 518 -17.82 22.15 9.96
C VAL A 518 -19.34 21.94 9.89
N PRO A 519 -20.14 23.00 9.67
CA PRO A 519 -21.60 22.88 9.59
C PRO A 519 -22.07 21.95 8.47
N GLN A 520 -23.11 21.14 8.73
CA GLN A 520 -23.71 20.23 7.73
C GLN A 520 -24.11 20.96 6.43
N SER A 521 -24.49 22.23 6.50
CA SER A 521 -24.83 23.03 5.32
C SER A 521 -23.69 23.14 4.30
N VAL A 522 -22.42 23.05 4.72
CA VAL A 522 -21.27 23.06 3.80
C VAL A 522 -21.19 21.76 3.01
N TYR A 523 -21.42 20.61 3.67
CA TYR A 523 -21.46 19.29 3.02
C TYR A 523 -22.62 19.18 2.02
N ASP A 524 -23.80 19.66 2.42
CA ASP A 524 -25.00 19.67 1.58
C ASP A 524 -24.82 20.58 0.35
N MET A 525 -24.20 21.75 0.55
CA MET A 525 -23.86 22.71 -0.51
C MET A 525 -22.90 22.07 -1.52
N GLN A 526 -21.77 21.52 -1.07
CA GLN A 526 -20.80 20.88 -1.96
C GLN A 526 -21.39 19.67 -2.68
N SER A 527 -22.20 18.86 -1.99
CA SER A 527 -22.91 17.73 -2.61
C SER A 527 -23.86 18.16 -3.74
N THR A 528 -24.46 19.35 -3.62
CA THR A 528 -25.32 19.94 -4.65
C THR A 528 -24.50 20.50 -5.82
N PHE A 529 -23.30 21.00 -5.55
CA PHE A 529 -22.41 21.60 -6.54
C PHE A 529 -21.69 20.57 -7.42
N TYR A 530 -21.15 19.48 -6.85
CA TYR A 530 -20.30 18.54 -7.62
C TYR A 530 -20.93 18.01 -8.92
N PRO A 531 -22.23 17.62 -8.98
CA PRO A 531 -22.85 17.19 -10.24
C PRO A 531 -22.90 18.27 -11.34
N THR A 532 -22.61 19.53 -11.03
CA THR A 532 -22.59 20.62 -12.00
C THR A 532 -21.23 20.77 -12.71
N VAL A 533 -20.20 20.12 -12.18
CA VAL A 533 -18.81 20.14 -12.67
C VAL A 533 -18.25 18.73 -12.88
N GLU A 534 -19.13 17.73 -12.84
CA GLU A 534 -18.86 16.32 -13.19
C GLU A 534 -18.47 16.22 -14.67
N GLU A 535 -17.41 15.46 -14.94
CA GLU A 535 -16.95 15.06 -16.26
C GLU A 535 -17.11 13.53 -16.41
N GLU A 536 -16.75 12.96 -17.58
CA GLU A 536 -17.04 11.56 -17.93
C GLU A 536 -16.57 10.51 -16.90
N TYR A 537 -15.44 10.74 -16.25
CA TYR A 537 -14.80 9.80 -15.34
C TYR A 537 -14.65 10.33 -13.91
N GLY A 538 -15.19 11.51 -13.59
CA GLY A 538 -15.14 12.05 -12.24
C GLY A 538 -15.22 13.57 -12.20
N VAL A 539 -14.92 14.15 -11.04
CA VAL A 539 -14.90 15.61 -10.85
C VAL A 539 -13.46 16.11 -10.84
N PRO A 540 -13.10 17.12 -11.67
CA PRO A 540 -11.78 17.72 -11.64
C PRO A 540 -11.39 18.20 -10.24
N LEU A 541 -10.13 17.97 -9.87
CA LEU A 541 -9.58 18.30 -8.56
C LEU A 541 -9.83 19.77 -8.19
N ASP A 542 -9.57 20.67 -9.14
CA ASP A 542 -9.95 22.07 -9.09
C ASP A 542 -9.94 22.72 -10.48
N THR A 543 -10.35 23.98 -10.55
CA THR A 543 -10.47 24.74 -11.82
C THR A 543 -9.18 24.97 -12.62
N ARG A 544 -7.99 24.67 -12.09
CA ARG A 544 -6.73 24.85 -12.82
C ARG A 544 -6.60 23.85 -13.97
N HIS A 545 -7.18 22.66 -13.82
CA HIS A 545 -6.99 21.53 -14.73
C HIS A 545 -8.21 20.62 -14.77
N ASP A 546 -8.22 19.67 -15.69
CA ASP A 546 -9.28 18.66 -15.89
C ASP A 546 -8.92 17.28 -15.31
N TYR A 547 -7.82 17.17 -14.57
CA TYR A 547 -7.45 15.92 -13.89
C TYR A 547 -8.22 15.74 -12.59
N ALA A 548 -8.50 14.49 -12.26
CA ALA A 548 -9.12 14.03 -11.03
C ALA A 548 -8.18 13.07 -10.28
N LYS A 549 -8.48 12.85 -8.99
CA LYS A 549 -7.72 11.96 -8.13
C LYS A 549 -8.62 10.98 -7.41
N VAL A 550 -8.40 9.68 -7.65
CA VAL A 550 -9.25 8.59 -7.12
C VAL A 550 -9.38 8.68 -5.60
N ASP A 551 -8.27 8.83 -4.90
CA ASP A 551 -8.24 8.89 -3.44
C ASP A 551 -9.04 10.09 -2.90
N TRP A 552 -8.86 11.28 -3.47
CA TRP A 552 -9.59 12.49 -3.07
C TRP A 552 -11.08 12.42 -3.39
N GLU A 553 -11.45 11.92 -4.55
CA GLU A 553 -12.85 11.71 -4.92
C GLU A 553 -13.51 10.70 -3.98
N MET A 554 -12.82 9.63 -3.59
CA MET A 554 -13.33 8.66 -2.63
C MET A 554 -13.50 9.24 -1.22
N LEU A 555 -12.59 10.11 -0.77
CA LEU A 555 -12.76 10.84 0.50
C LEU A 555 -13.95 11.81 0.46
N VAL A 556 -14.17 12.50 -0.65
CA VAL A 556 -15.35 13.35 -0.86
C VAL A 556 -16.63 12.51 -0.91
N ALA A 557 -16.63 11.42 -1.66
CA ALA A 557 -17.77 10.51 -1.80
C ALA A 557 -18.19 9.91 -0.46
N ALA A 558 -17.25 9.65 0.45
CA ALA A 558 -17.51 9.12 1.79
C ALA A 558 -18.39 10.05 2.66
N ILE A 559 -18.33 11.37 2.42
CA ILE A 559 -19.01 12.39 3.23
C ILE A 559 -20.12 13.13 2.48
N ALA A 560 -20.29 12.86 1.19
CA ALA A 560 -21.28 13.51 0.34
C ALA A 560 -22.69 12.93 0.56
N SER A 561 -23.70 13.61 -0.02
CA SER A 561 -25.06 13.06 -0.08
C SER A 561 -25.07 11.72 -0.81
N THR A 562 -26.04 10.84 -0.51
CA THR A 562 -26.11 9.50 -1.12
C THR A 562 -26.07 9.54 -2.66
N ASN A 563 -26.77 10.48 -3.30
CA ASN A 563 -26.77 10.57 -4.76
C ASN A 563 -25.41 11.00 -5.31
N THR A 564 -24.77 11.99 -4.69
CA THR A 564 -23.44 12.47 -5.08
C THR A 564 -22.35 11.43 -4.81
N SER A 565 -22.47 10.70 -3.71
CA SER A 565 -21.57 9.59 -3.36
C SER A 565 -21.63 8.49 -4.42
N GLN A 566 -22.84 8.11 -4.84
CA GLN A 566 -23.03 7.11 -5.90
C GLN A 566 -22.52 7.58 -7.26
N MET A 567 -22.67 8.87 -7.59
CA MET A 567 -22.09 9.47 -8.79
C MET A 567 -20.56 9.24 -8.83
N PHE A 568 -19.83 9.68 -7.81
CA PHE A 568 -18.38 9.44 -7.72
C PHE A 568 -17.98 7.97 -7.84
N PHE A 569 -18.71 7.05 -7.18
CA PHE A 569 -18.42 5.62 -7.29
C PHE A 569 -18.65 5.10 -8.71
N SER A 570 -19.75 5.50 -9.35
CA SER A 570 -20.06 5.09 -10.72
C SER A 570 -19.06 5.64 -11.73
N ASP A 571 -18.58 6.87 -11.55
CA ASP A 571 -17.61 7.51 -12.46
C ASP A 571 -16.26 6.78 -12.41
N ILE A 572 -15.74 6.56 -11.20
CA ILE A 572 -14.48 5.84 -10.98
C ILE A 572 -14.61 4.37 -11.44
N ALA A 573 -15.74 3.70 -11.17
CA ALA A 573 -15.95 2.32 -11.63
C ALA A 573 -16.04 2.23 -13.16
N THR A 574 -16.69 3.22 -13.79
CA THR A 574 -16.74 3.36 -15.26
C THR A 574 -15.33 3.54 -15.80
N TRP A 575 -14.54 4.44 -15.21
CA TRP A 575 -13.16 4.63 -15.58
C TRP A 575 -12.35 3.34 -15.44
N ILE A 576 -12.41 2.62 -14.31
CA ILE A 576 -11.70 1.34 -14.13
C ILE A 576 -12.04 0.34 -15.26
N ASN A 577 -13.30 0.28 -15.68
CA ASN A 577 -13.76 -0.64 -16.73
C ASN A 577 -13.34 -0.20 -18.14
N GLU A 578 -13.18 1.10 -18.39
CA GLU A 578 -12.87 1.69 -19.70
C GLU A 578 -11.41 2.19 -19.82
N THR A 579 -10.63 2.09 -18.73
CA THR A 579 -9.31 2.72 -18.56
C THR A 579 -8.42 2.47 -19.79
N PRO A 580 -7.91 3.54 -20.43
CA PRO A 580 -7.08 3.41 -21.63
C PRO A 580 -5.62 3.07 -21.33
N THR A 581 -5.23 3.03 -20.05
CA THR A 581 -3.85 2.80 -19.61
C THR A 581 -3.55 1.31 -19.41
N ASN A 582 -2.28 0.93 -19.54
CA ASN A 582 -1.81 -0.45 -19.38
C ASN A 582 -0.95 -0.65 -18.12
N ARG A 583 -1.08 0.23 -17.12
CA ARG A 583 -0.31 0.17 -15.87
C ARG A 583 -1.23 -0.15 -14.69
N ALA A 584 -0.66 -0.25 -13.49
CA ALA A 584 -1.43 -0.34 -12.25
C ALA A 584 -2.37 0.87 -12.10
N LEU A 585 -3.41 0.73 -11.28
CA LEU A 585 -4.41 1.78 -11.05
C LEU A 585 -3.69 3.09 -10.66
N THR A 586 -3.90 4.14 -11.45
CA THR A 586 -3.40 5.47 -11.13
C THR A 586 -4.34 6.17 -10.16
N ASP A 587 -3.79 6.99 -9.29
CA ASP A 587 -4.49 7.93 -8.43
C ASP A 587 -4.63 9.32 -9.06
N LEU A 588 -4.14 9.54 -10.29
CA LEU A 588 -4.23 10.79 -11.05
C LEU A 588 -4.50 10.51 -12.54
N TYR A 589 -5.61 11.02 -13.05
CA TYR A 589 -6.09 10.78 -14.42
C TYR A 589 -6.91 11.97 -14.94
N ASN A 590 -7.12 12.10 -16.25
CA ASN A 590 -8.01 13.13 -16.82
C ASN A 590 -9.47 12.73 -16.64
N ALA A 591 -10.28 13.60 -16.03
CA ALA A 591 -11.69 13.34 -15.80
C ALA A 591 -12.52 13.28 -17.11
N THR A 592 -12.04 13.91 -18.19
CA THR A 592 -12.74 13.95 -19.50
C THR A 592 -12.37 12.81 -20.45
N GLY A 593 -11.29 12.06 -20.19
CA GLY A 593 -10.75 11.09 -21.14
C GLY A 593 -10.05 9.86 -20.54
N GLY A 594 -9.84 9.82 -19.22
CA GLY A 594 -9.32 8.66 -18.50
C GLY A 594 -7.84 8.36 -18.70
N ASP A 595 -7.18 9.06 -19.62
CA ASP A 595 -5.73 9.09 -19.83
C ASP A 595 -4.98 9.61 -18.59
N TYR A 596 -3.69 9.35 -18.49
CA TYR A 596 -2.81 10.11 -17.61
C TYR A 596 -2.97 11.61 -17.85
N GLY A 597 -2.87 12.37 -16.76
CA GLY A 597 -2.98 13.83 -16.80
C GLY A 597 -2.08 14.47 -17.86
N LEU A 598 -2.45 15.65 -18.33
CA LEU A 598 -1.64 16.44 -19.29
C LEU A 598 -0.31 16.97 -18.71
N ILE A 599 0.05 16.62 -17.47
CA ILE A 599 1.28 17.05 -16.81
C ILE A 599 2.46 16.30 -17.44
N PRO A 600 3.34 16.97 -18.22
CA PRO A 600 4.40 16.28 -18.95
C PRO A 600 5.35 15.54 -17.99
N ASN A 601 5.53 14.24 -18.23
CA ASN A 601 6.38 13.32 -17.46
C ASN A 601 5.90 12.98 -16.05
N LEU A 602 4.66 13.32 -15.68
CA LEU A 602 4.05 12.82 -14.44
C LEU A 602 3.22 11.57 -14.75
N THR A 603 3.51 10.46 -14.09
CA THR A 603 2.80 9.19 -14.30
C THR A 603 2.72 8.45 -12.99
N PHE A 604 1.75 8.83 -12.16
CA PHE A 604 1.51 8.17 -10.89
C PHE A 604 0.96 6.76 -11.12
N THR A 605 1.60 5.76 -10.51
CA THR A 605 1.17 4.37 -10.61
C THR A 605 1.47 3.64 -9.33
N ALA A 606 0.59 2.70 -8.96
CA ALA A 606 0.80 1.82 -7.80
C ALA A 606 1.06 2.55 -6.47
N ARG A 607 0.66 3.83 -6.34
CA ARG A 607 0.88 4.64 -5.13
C ARG A 607 0.02 4.12 -3.97
N PRO A 608 0.54 4.14 -2.72
CA PRO A 608 -0.22 3.79 -1.52
C PRO A 608 -1.48 4.63 -1.28
N VAL A 609 -1.54 5.84 -1.85
CA VAL A 609 -2.63 6.81 -1.66
C VAL A 609 -4.01 6.24 -2.02
N VAL A 610 -4.08 5.23 -2.90
CA VAL A 610 -5.34 4.57 -3.26
C VAL A 610 -6.01 3.86 -2.06
N GLY A 611 -5.32 3.75 -0.92
CA GLY A 611 -5.92 3.41 0.37
C GLY A 611 -7.09 4.33 0.77
N GLY A 612 -7.17 5.54 0.19
CA GLY A 612 -8.24 6.51 0.40
C GLY A 612 -9.61 6.01 -0.06
N ALA A 613 -9.65 5.02 -0.95
CA ALA A 613 -10.86 4.30 -1.34
C ALA A 613 -11.63 3.69 -0.15
N PHE A 614 -10.95 3.43 0.96
CA PHE A 614 -11.56 2.91 2.19
C PHE A 614 -12.16 3.99 3.08
N GLY A 615 -12.13 5.27 2.69
CA GLY A 615 -12.66 6.40 3.46
C GLY A 615 -14.07 6.14 4.02
N LEU A 616 -15.00 5.68 3.18
CA LEU A 616 -16.38 5.37 3.60
C LEU A 616 -16.43 4.27 4.68
N LEU A 617 -15.61 3.23 4.54
CA LEU A 617 -15.52 2.12 5.50
C LEU A 617 -14.76 2.51 6.78
N ALA A 618 -13.91 3.53 6.68
CA ALA A 618 -13.14 4.06 7.79
C ALA A 618 -13.94 5.02 8.67
N LEU A 619 -15.11 5.54 8.25
CA LEU A 619 -15.93 6.43 9.09
C LEU A 619 -16.45 5.74 10.37
N PRO A 620 -16.73 6.48 11.47
CA PRO A 620 -17.31 5.91 12.67
C PRO A 620 -18.70 5.31 12.39
N LYS A 621 -19.00 4.14 12.96
CA LYS A 621 -20.30 3.45 12.82
C LYS A 621 -21.36 3.93 13.80
#